data_AF-A0A3P3Y2L0-F1
#
_entry.id   AF-A0A3P3Y2L0-F1
#
_cell.length_a   1.000
_cell.length_b   1.000
_cell.length_c   1.000
_cell.angle_alpha   90.00
_cell.angle_beta   90.00
_cell.angle_gamma   90.00
#
_symmetry.space_group_name_H-M   'P 1'
#
loop_
_entity.id
_entity.type
_entity.pdbx_description
1 polymer ?
#
loop_
_entity_poly.entity_id
_entity_poly.type
_entity_poly.pdbx_seq_one_letter_code
_entity_poly.pdbx_strand_id
1 'polypeptide(L)'
;MNELLRSCHMERRRRLRRRRRSVWVGGVVGHLHVLDCPGEAVGAVVWPAGLAMARHFAREDGDFRDVNCVELGAGTGIVGLTLACRGARVCLTDRRDLVRLLEAQINDRRLPHQPTVAALNWGDSIDGSLQGCDVLVAADVLYKEERKGQGERRKLYVDGVNVLCCHVKGTARAA
;
A
#
# COMPACT_ATOMS: atom_id res chain seq x y z
N MET A 1 11.09 11.65 28.07
CA MET A 1 11.12 12.49 26.84
C MET A 1 10.71 13.91 27.25
N ASN A 2 11.63 14.88 27.27
CA ASN A 2 11.31 16.24 27.74
C ASN A 2 10.48 17.03 26.71
N GLU A 3 9.89 18.14 27.16
CA GLU A 3 8.96 18.97 26.39
C GLU A 3 9.59 19.61 25.15
N LEU A 4 10.88 19.97 25.24
CA LEU A 4 11.70 20.44 24.12
C LEU A 4 11.80 19.41 22.98
N LEU A 5 12.10 18.15 23.31
CA LEU A 5 12.18 17.07 22.31
C LEU A 5 10.83 16.80 21.65
N ARG A 6 9.72 16.90 22.40
CA ARG A 6 8.37 16.81 21.83
C ARG A 6 8.08 17.97 20.88
N SER A 7 8.44 19.20 21.26
CA SER A 7 8.28 20.39 20.42
C SER A 7 9.08 20.26 19.11
N CYS A 8 10.37 19.90 19.18
CA CYS A 8 11.21 19.66 18.01
C CYS A 8 10.66 18.54 17.11
N HIS A 9 10.15 17.45 17.68
CA HIS A 9 9.52 16.35 16.92
C HIS A 9 8.25 16.83 16.19
N MET A 10 7.39 17.58 16.87
CA MET A 10 6.15 18.14 16.29
C MET A 10 6.47 19.16 15.20
N GLU A 11 7.46 20.03 15.40
CA GLU A 11 7.89 21.00 14.41
C GLU A 11 8.50 20.32 13.18
N ARG A 12 9.33 19.29 13.37
CA ARG A 12 9.84 18.45 12.28
C ARG A 12 8.68 17.83 11.48
N ARG A 13 7.65 17.31 12.15
CA ARG A 13 6.45 16.76 11.49
C ARG A 13 5.68 17.84 10.71
N ARG A 14 5.53 19.04 11.26
CA ARG A 14 4.91 20.19 10.56
C ARG A 14 5.69 20.62 9.31
N ARG A 15 7.02 20.51 9.32
CA ARG A 15 7.89 20.82 8.18
C ARG A 15 7.84 19.76 7.08
N LEU A 16 7.39 18.54 7.39
CA LEU A 16 7.17 17.49 6.40
C LEU A 16 5.90 17.82 5.61
N ARG A 17 6.09 18.50 4.48
CA ARG A 17 4.98 18.87 3.58
C ARG A 17 4.34 17.61 2.99
N ARG A 18 3.00 17.59 2.92
CA ARG A 18 2.25 16.67 2.07
C ARG A 18 2.77 16.76 0.64
N ARG A 19 2.95 15.61 0.00
CA ARG A 19 3.46 15.47 -1.35
C ARG A 19 2.48 14.64 -2.17
N ARG A 20 2.59 14.77 -3.48
CA ARG A 20 1.93 13.86 -4.40
C ARG A 20 2.99 12.96 -5.00
N ARG A 21 2.83 11.64 -4.83
CA ARG A 21 3.65 10.63 -5.50
C ARG A 21 2.86 10.06 -6.65
N SER A 22 3.55 9.53 -7.66
CA SER A 22 2.86 8.98 -8.82
C SER A 22 3.54 7.76 -9.41
N VAL A 23 2.72 6.93 -10.05
CA VAL A 23 3.12 5.79 -10.87
C VAL A 23 2.44 5.96 -12.23
N TRP A 24 3.19 5.71 -13.30
CA TRP A 24 2.61 5.65 -14.65
C TRP A 24 1.98 4.28 -14.87
N VAL A 25 0.68 4.25 -15.13
CA VAL A 25 -0.13 3.08 -15.47
C VAL A 25 -0.53 3.22 -16.95
N GLY A 26 0.30 2.63 -17.82
CA GLY A 26 0.15 2.73 -19.26
C GLY A 26 -1.13 2.06 -19.76
N GLY A 27 -1.70 2.59 -20.85
CA GLY A 27 -2.88 2.01 -21.50
C GLY A 27 -4.22 2.18 -20.78
N VAL A 28 -4.26 2.79 -19.57
CA VAL A 28 -5.52 2.99 -18.83
C VAL A 28 -5.72 4.41 -18.31
N VAL A 29 -4.86 4.91 -17.41
CA VAL A 29 -5.08 6.21 -16.72
C VAL A 29 -3.93 7.22 -16.82
N GLY A 30 -2.77 6.83 -17.36
CA GLY A 30 -1.58 7.69 -17.37
C GLY A 30 -0.93 7.76 -16.00
N HIS A 31 -0.86 8.94 -15.36
CA HIS A 31 -0.27 9.06 -14.02
C HIS A 31 -1.31 8.82 -12.90
N LEU A 32 -1.20 7.70 -12.21
CA LEU A 32 -1.86 7.50 -10.92
C LEU A 32 -1.12 8.31 -9.85
N HIS A 33 -1.82 9.27 -9.25
CA HIS A 33 -1.28 10.07 -8.15
C HIS A 33 -1.84 9.63 -6.79
N VAL A 34 -0.99 9.54 -5.76
CA VAL A 34 -1.40 9.31 -4.37
C VAL A 34 -0.85 10.40 -3.45
N LEU A 35 -1.59 10.70 -2.38
CA LEU A 35 -1.11 11.52 -1.27
C LEU A 35 -0.02 10.77 -0.48
N ASP A 36 1.07 11.48 -0.23
CA ASP A 36 2.20 11.06 0.59
C ASP A 36 2.35 12.08 1.70
N CYS A 37 2.02 11.67 2.93
CA CYS A 37 1.86 12.54 4.09
C CYS A 37 2.91 12.19 5.16
N PRO A 38 4.21 12.48 4.89
CA PRO A 38 5.26 12.22 5.85
C PRO A 38 5.00 13.01 7.13
N GLY A 39 5.10 12.35 8.28
CA GLY A 39 4.80 12.97 9.57
C GLY A 39 3.35 12.86 10.03
N GLU A 40 2.45 12.21 9.29
CA GLU A 40 1.12 11.83 9.82
C GLU A 40 1.18 10.45 10.49
N ALA A 41 1.65 9.44 9.77
CA ALA A 41 1.88 8.09 10.28
C ALA A 41 2.95 7.37 9.44
N VAL A 42 3.49 6.26 9.95
CA VAL A 42 4.50 5.45 9.23
C VAL A 42 3.92 4.92 7.92
N GLY A 43 2.68 4.44 7.91
CA GLY A 43 2.01 3.99 6.68
C GLY A 43 1.45 5.11 5.81
N ALA A 44 1.55 6.38 6.23
CA ALA A 44 1.13 7.52 5.40
C ALA A 44 2.19 7.95 4.36
N VAL A 45 3.26 7.17 4.21
CA VAL A 45 4.38 7.43 3.30
C VAL A 45 4.41 6.36 2.20
N VAL A 46 4.77 6.76 0.98
CA VAL A 46 5.03 5.80 -0.10
C VAL A 46 6.39 5.14 0.09
N TRP A 47 6.38 3.87 0.52
CA TRP A 47 7.60 3.07 0.71
C TRP A 47 8.17 2.54 -0.61
N PRO A 48 9.50 2.32 -0.71
CA PRO A 48 10.14 1.82 -1.93
C PRO A 48 9.56 0.50 -2.44
N ALA A 49 9.20 -0.44 -1.55
CA ALA A 49 8.59 -1.71 -1.93
C ALA A 49 7.21 -1.53 -2.57
N GLY A 50 6.35 -0.68 -1.98
CA GLY A 50 5.06 -0.33 -2.56
C GLY A 50 5.20 0.30 -3.95
N LEU A 51 6.17 1.22 -4.12
CA LEU A 51 6.43 1.83 -5.42
C LEU A 51 6.95 0.82 -6.47
N ALA A 52 7.82 -0.10 -6.05
CA ALA A 52 8.36 -1.14 -6.92
C ALA A 52 7.26 -2.11 -7.38
N MET A 53 6.40 -2.54 -6.45
CA MET A 53 5.27 -3.43 -6.73
C MET A 53 4.20 -2.76 -7.60
N ALA A 54 3.85 -1.50 -7.32
CA ALA A 54 2.95 -0.71 -8.16
C ALA A 54 3.49 -0.59 -9.60
N ARG A 55 4.78 -0.26 -9.78
CA ARG A 55 5.40 -0.20 -11.12
C ARG A 55 5.43 -1.54 -11.84
N HIS A 56 5.48 -2.64 -11.10
CA HIS A 56 5.42 -3.97 -11.70
C HIS A 56 4.03 -4.24 -12.27
N PHE A 57 2.98 -4.13 -11.46
CA PHE A 57 1.60 -4.31 -11.92
C PHE A 57 1.22 -3.33 -13.03
N ALA A 58 1.68 -2.08 -12.95
CA ALA A 58 1.45 -1.08 -13.98
C ALA A 58 1.99 -1.45 -15.37
N ARG A 59 2.98 -2.34 -15.45
CA ARG A 59 3.63 -2.78 -16.70
C ARG A 59 3.35 -4.23 -17.06
N GLU A 60 2.79 -5.01 -16.15
CA GLU A 60 2.53 -6.42 -16.37
C GLU A 60 1.50 -6.59 -17.49
N ASP A 61 1.68 -7.57 -18.38
CA ASP A 61 0.73 -7.84 -19.46
C ASP A 61 -0.48 -8.67 -18.98
N GLY A 62 -0.53 -9.00 -17.68
CA GLY A 62 -1.62 -9.73 -17.04
C GLY A 62 -2.93 -8.97 -17.06
N ASP A 63 -4.02 -9.72 -17.22
CA ASP A 63 -5.38 -9.20 -17.10
C ASP A 63 -5.83 -9.24 -15.64
N PHE A 64 -6.08 -8.06 -15.08
CA PHE A 64 -6.57 -7.90 -13.72
C PHE A 64 -8.06 -7.54 -13.68
N ARG A 65 -8.75 -7.52 -14.84
CA ARG A 65 -10.19 -7.24 -14.89
C ARG A 65 -10.94 -8.23 -14.02
N ASP A 66 -11.82 -7.68 -13.19
CA ASP A 66 -12.75 -8.42 -12.34
C ASP A 66 -12.10 -9.30 -11.26
N VAL A 67 -10.77 -9.34 -11.15
CA VAL A 67 -10.03 -10.07 -10.10
C VAL A 67 -10.30 -9.43 -8.74
N ASN A 68 -10.71 -10.24 -7.76
CA ASN A 68 -10.94 -9.77 -6.39
C ASN A 68 -9.60 -9.70 -5.65
N CYS A 69 -9.18 -8.48 -5.32
CA CYS A 69 -7.90 -8.19 -4.72
C CYS A 69 -8.07 -7.57 -3.34
N VAL A 70 -7.29 -8.07 -2.38
CA VAL A 70 -7.21 -7.46 -1.03
C VAL A 70 -5.77 -7.03 -0.78
N GLU A 71 -5.57 -5.75 -0.46
CA GLU A 71 -4.27 -5.23 -0.05
C GLU A 71 -4.19 -5.18 1.48
N LEU A 72 -3.22 -5.89 2.06
CA LEU A 72 -2.90 -5.82 3.48
C LEU A 72 -1.82 -4.77 3.75
N GLY A 73 -2.06 -3.91 4.75
CA GLY A 73 -1.10 -2.86 5.10
C GLY A 73 -0.93 -1.87 3.95
N ALA A 74 -2.05 -1.44 3.37
CA ALA A 74 -2.08 -0.63 2.15
C ALA A 74 -1.35 0.72 2.28
N GLY A 75 -1.29 1.28 3.50
CA GLY A 75 -0.65 2.56 3.77
C GLY A 75 -1.27 3.70 2.96
N THR A 76 -0.60 4.08 1.88
CA THR A 76 -1.08 5.10 0.91
C THR A 76 -2.02 4.53 -0.15
N GLY A 77 -2.14 3.20 -0.25
CA GLY A 77 -2.94 2.49 -1.24
C GLY A 77 -2.31 2.42 -2.63
N ILE A 78 -1.03 2.79 -2.80
CA ILE A 78 -0.42 2.91 -4.13
C ILE A 78 -0.45 1.61 -4.95
N VAL A 79 -0.34 0.44 -4.30
CA VAL A 79 -0.34 -0.86 -5.00
C VAL A 79 -1.77 -1.23 -5.39
N GLY A 80 -2.70 -1.25 -4.44
CA GLY A 80 -4.10 -1.58 -4.68
C GLY A 80 -4.78 -0.60 -5.64
N LEU A 81 -4.50 0.70 -5.54
CA LEU A 81 -4.99 1.68 -6.52
C LEU A 81 -4.44 1.43 -7.92
N THR A 82 -3.19 0.94 -8.04
CA THR A 82 -2.65 0.54 -9.34
C THR A 82 -3.41 -0.64 -9.92
N LEU A 83 -3.71 -1.66 -9.09
CA LEU A 83 -4.53 -2.81 -9.50
C LEU A 83 -5.96 -2.40 -9.87
N ALA A 84 -6.56 -1.46 -9.12
CA ALA A 84 -7.88 -0.92 -9.45
C ALA A 84 -7.89 -0.18 -10.79
N CYS A 85 -6.84 0.60 -11.08
CA CYS A 85 -6.65 1.19 -12.41
C CYS A 85 -6.55 0.15 -13.52
N ARG A 86 -6.17 -1.09 -13.21
CA ARG A 86 -6.12 -2.22 -14.15
C ARG A 86 -7.38 -3.06 -14.20
N GLY A 87 -8.45 -2.63 -13.52
CA GLY A 87 -9.74 -3.31 -13.55
C GLY A 87 -9.98 -4.31 -12.43
N ALA A 88 -9.10 -4.43 -11.44
CA ALA A 88 -9.35 -5.29 -10.29
C ALA A 88 -10.44 -4.70 -9.37
N ARG A 89 -11.17 -5.59 -8.67
CA ARG A 89 -12.04 -5.23 -7.55
C ARG A 89 -11.21 -5.21 -6.27
N VAL A 90 -10.87 -4.02 -5.78
CA VAL A 90 -9.88 -3.87 -4.71
C VAL A 90 -10.51 -3.49 -3.38
N CYS A 91 -10.18 -4.22 -2.32
CA CYS A 91 -10.36 -3.81 -0.93
C CYS A 91 -9.00 -3.40 -0.33
N LEU A 92 -8.88 -2.13 0.04
CA LEU A 92 -7.69 -1.58 0.70
C LEU A 92 -7.84 -1.75 2.21
N THR A 93 -6.91 -2.47 2.85
CA THR A 93 -6.96 -2.70 4.29
C THR A 93 -5.72 -2.15 4.99
N ASP A 94 -5.94 -1.50 6.12
CA ASP A 94 -4.88 -1.07 7.03
C ASP A 94 -5.48 -0.82 8.43
N ARG A 95 -4.65 -0.41 9.38
CA ARG A 95 -5.08 0.00 10.71
C ARG A 95 -6.04 1.20 10.63
N ARG A 96 -6.87 1.32 11.65
CA ARG A 96 -7.93 2.35 11.74
C ARG A 96 -7.42 3.78 11.56
N ASP A 97 -6.18 4.08 11.96
CA ASP A 97 -5.57 5.41 11.80
C ASP A 97 -5.31 5.79 10.34
N LEU A 98 -5.24 4.83 9.40
CA LEU A 98 -5.01 5.09 7.98
C LEU A 98 -6.26 5.03 7.11
N VAL A 99 -7.39 4.56 7.63
CA VAL A 99 -8.66 4.47 6.88
C VAL A 99 -9.03 5.80 6.24
N ARG A 100 -8.95 6.92 7.00
CA ARG A 100 -9.26 8.26 6.47
C ARG A 100 -8.33 8.68 5.34
N LEU A 101 -7.06 8.29 5.39
CA LEU A 101 -6.11 8.56 4.31
C LEU A 101 -6.55 7.78 3.07
N LEU A 102 -6.79 6.48 3.20
CA LEU A 102 -7.21 5.61 2.10
C LEU A 102 -8.52 6.07 1.45
N GLU A 103 -9.52 6.44 2.25
CA GLU A 103 -10.78 7.04 1.77
C GLU A 103 -10.50 8.31 0.95
N ALA A 104 -9.67 9.21 1.47
CA ALA A 104 -9.28 10.41 0.73
C ALA A 104 -8.50 10.09 -0.56
N GLN A 105 -7.81 8.95 -0.63
CA GLN A 105 -7.15 8.53 -1.86
C GLN A 105 -8.15 8.10 -2.91
N ILE A 106 -9.25 7.40 -2.56
CA ILE A 106 -10.20 6.83 -3.52
C ILE A 106 -11.31 7.80 -3.93
N ASN A 107 -11.54 8.86 -3.14
CA ASN A 107 -12.53 9.89 -3.44
C ASN A 107 -12.28 10.55 -4.80
N ASP A 108 -13.36 10.84 -5.51
CA ASP A 108 -13.39 11.53 -6.81
C ASP A 108 -12.57 10.85 -7.93
N ARG A 109 -12.21 9.58 -7.78
CA ARG A 109 -11.60 8.80 -8.86
C ARG A 109 -12.66 8.12 -9.72
N ARG A 110 -12.44 8.15 -11.03
CA ARG A 110 -13.18 7.32 -11.97
C ARG A 110 -12.33 6.12 -12.32
N LEU A 111 -12.63 4.99 -11.69
CA LEU A 111 -11.97 3.70 -11.90
C LEU A 111 -12.97 2.69 -12.45
N PRO A 112 -12.52 1.61 -13.14
CA PRO A 112 -13.41 0.57 -13.63
C PRO A 112 -14.30 -0.04 -12.53
N HIS A 113 -13.71 -0.24 -11.36
CA HIS A 113 -14.41 -0.55 -10.12
C HIS A 113 -13.96 0.40 -9.02
N GLN A 114 -14.91 0.92 -8.25
CA GLN A 114 -14.60 1.75 -7.10
C GLN A 114 -13.97 0.88 -6.00
N PRO A 115 -12.74 1.20 -5.54
CA PRO A 115 -12.13 0.47 -4.43
C PRO A 115 -12.91 0.71 -3.14
N THR A 116 -12.89 -0.28 -2.25
CA THR A 116 -13.39 -0.17 -0.88
C THR A 116 -12.24 -0.03 0.11
N VAL A 117 -12.55 0.47 1.30
CA VAL A 117 -11.58 0.62 2.40
C VAL A 117 -12.14 -0.07 3.64
N ALA A 118 -11.31 -0.85 4.32
CA ALA A 118 -11.67 -1.49 5.58
C ALA A 118 -10.53 -1.37 6.60
N ALA A 119 -10.90 -1.25 7.87
CA ALA A 119 -9.94 -1.37 8.96
C ALA A 119 -9.61 -2.85 9.20
N LEU A 120 -8.33 -3.21 9.25
CA LEU A 120 -7.85 -4.55 9.59
C LEU A 120 -6.52 -4.42 10.32
N ASN A 121 -6.47 -4.80 11.60
CA ASN A 121 -5.20 -4.83 12.34
C ASN A 121 -4.55 -6.21 12.18
N TRP A 122 -3.22 -6.23 12.23
CA TRP A 122 -2.48 -7.49 12.25
C TRP A 122 -2.87 -8.34 13.47
N GLY A 123 -3.22 -9.60 13.22
CA GLY A 123 -3.66 -10.54 14.25
C GLY A 123 -5.17 -10.55 14.51
N ASP A 124 -5.93 -9.62 13.93
CA ASP A 124 -7.40 -9.68 13.95
C ASP A 124 -7.88 -10.88 13.12
N SER A 125 -9.03 -11.44 13.49
CA SER A 125 -9.70 -12.44 12.66
C SER A 125 -10.04 -11.81 11.32
N ILE A 126 -9.77 -12.56 10.25
CA ILE A 126 -10.14 -12.15 8.89
C ILE A 126 -11.54 -12.70 8.61
N ASP A 127 -12.56 -12.13 9.23
CA ASP A 127 -13.94 -12.49 8.93
C ASP A 127 -14.46 -11.65 7.76
N GLY A 128 -14.88 -12.34 6.69
CA GLY A 128 -15.53 -11.75 5.51
C GLY A 128 -14.64 -10.95 4.55
N SER A 129 -13.58 -10.28 5.03
CA SER A 129 -12.74 -9.38 4.19
C SER A 129 -11.89 -10.11 3.14
N LEU A 130 -11.54 -11.37 3.35
CA LEU A 130 -10.89 -12.24 2.35
C LEU A 130 -11.85 -13.20 1.64
N GLN A 131 -13.13 -13.21 1.99
CA GLN A 131 -14.07 -14.14 1.36
C GLN A 131 -14.23 -13.80 -0.13
N GLY A 132 -13.89 -14.76 -0.99
CA GLY A 132 -13.87 -14.54 -2.45
C GLY A 132 -12.66 -13.77 -2.97
N CYS A 133 -11.61 -13.59 -2.17
CA CYS A 133 -10.35 -12.98 -2.59
C CYS A 133 -9.56 -13.94 -3.50
N ASP A 134 -9.24 -13.52 -4.72
CA ASP A 134 -8.42 -14.27 -5.67
C ASP A 134 -6.93 -14.01 -5.42
N VAL A 135 -6.60 -12.75 -5.08
CA VAL A 135 -5.24 -12.25 -4.90
C VAL A 135 -5.13 -11.37 -3.66
N LEU A 136 -4.26 -11.76 -2.74
CA LEU A 136 -3.85 -10.95 -1.61
C LEU A 136 -2.50 -10.31 -1.93
N VAL A 137 -2.38 -9.00 -1.73
CA VAL A 137 -1.12 -8.28 -1.93
C VAL A 137 -0.67 -7.60 -0.64
N ALA A 138 0.64 -7.60 -0.39
CA ALA A 138 1.21 -6.91 0.75
C ALA A 138 2.61 -6.37 0.41
N ALA A 139 2.83 -5.08 0.59
CA ALA A 139 4.10 -4.43 0.31
C ALA A 139 4.74 -3.91 1.60
N ASP A 140 5.98 -4.34 1.85
CA ASP A 140 6.79 -3.96 3.01
C ASP A 140 6.21 -4.34 4.38
N VAL A 141 5.29 -5.30 4.49
CA VAL A 141 4.62 -5.62 5.76
C VAL A 141 5.45 -6.47 6.74
N LEU A 142 6.63 -6.95 6.34
CA LEU A 142 7.48 -7.83 7.14
C LEU A 142 8.61 -7.03 7.81
N TYR A 143 8.42 -6.64 9.08
CA TYR A 143 9.32 -5.71 9.77
C TYR A 143 10.32 -6.32 10.79
N LYS A 144 10.20 -7.60 11.22
CA LYS A 144 11.13 -8.36 12.11
C LYS A 144 10.89 -9.87 11.97
N GLU A 145 11.83 -10.82 12.08
CA GLU A 145 13.27 -10.86 12.35
C GLU A 145 14.09 -11.38 11.14
N GLU A 146 15.32 -10.88 11.05
CA GLU A 146 16.47 -11.36 10.28
C GLU A 146 16.27 -12.54 9.31
N ARG A 147 15.68 -12.29 8.14
CA ARG A 147 16.01 -13.08 6.96
C ARG A 147 17.03 -12.31 6.12
N LYS A 148 18.28 -12.75 6.22
CA LYS A 148 19.36 -12.45 5.25
C LYS A 148 19.04 -13.06 3.88
N GLY A 149 17.94 -12.65 3.26
CA GLY A 149 17.64 -12.87 1.84
C GLY A 149 17.81 -11.54 1.09
N GLN A 150 18.14 -11.57 -0.19
CA GLN A 150 18.15 -10.34 -1.02
C GLN A 150 16.70 -9.81 -1.13
N GLY A 151 16.49 -8.56 -1.53
CA GLY A 151 15.12 -8.04 -1.71
C GLY A 151 14.37 -8.92 -2.73
N GLU A 152 13.43 -9.73 -2.26
CA GLU A 152 12.81 -10.79 -3.04
C GLU A 152 11.30 -10.55 -3.13
N ARG A 153 10.79 -10.59 -4.36
CA ARG A 153 9.36 -10.77 -4.62
C ARG A 153 9.04 -12.24 -4.37
N ARG A 154 7.98 -12.52 -3.62
CA ARG A 154 7.56 -13.88 -3.35
C ARG A 154 6.08 -14.03 -3.66
N LYS A 155 5.76 -15.06 -4.43
CA LYS A 155 4.41 -15.57 -4.58
C LYS A 155 4.26 -16.74 -3.63
N LEU A 156 3.26 -16.66 -2.76
CA LEU A 156 2.89 -17.70 -1.80
C LEU A 156 1.45 -18.09 -2.08
N TYR A 157 1.05 -19.27 -1.60
CA TYR A 157 -0.31 -19.75 -1.67
C TYR A 157 -0.75 -20.08 -0.25
N VAL A 158 -1.83 -19.45 0.21
CA VAL A 158 -2.39 -19.66 1.55
C VAL A 158 -3.87 -19.93 1.37
N ASP A 159 -4.32 -21.12 1.77
CA ASP A 159 -5.72 -21.57 1.68
C ASP A 159 -6.36 -21.35 0.30
N GLY A 160 -5.58 -21.58 -0.77
CA GLY A 160 -6.04 -21.41 -2.16
C GLY A 160 -5.96 -19.98 -2.71
N VAL A 161 -5.58 -19.00 -1.89
CA VAL A 161 -5.42 -17.59 -2.30
C VAL A 161 -4.00 -17.33 -2.78
N ASN A 162 -3.86 -16.60 -3.90
CA ASN A 162 -2.55 -16.15 -4.37
C ASN A 162 -2.08 -14.97 -3.50
N VAL A 163 -1.01 -15.16 -2.73
CA VAL A 163 -0.41 -14.10 -1.91
C VAL A 163 0.83 -13.56 -2.59
N LEU A 164 0.87 -12.27 -2.88
CA LEU A 164 2.02 -11.58 -3.45
C LEU A 164 2.63 -10.64 -2.41
N CYS A 165 3.89 -10.92 -2.04
CA CYS A 165 4.64 -10.10 -1.10
C CYS A 165 5.84 -9.44 -1.79
N CYS A 166 6.04 -8.16 -1.51
CA CYS A 166 7.23 -7.43 -1.94
C CYS A 166 7.92 -6.77 -0.74
N HIS A 167 9.22 -7.01 -0.58
CA HIS A 167 10.07 -6.31 0.38
C HIS A 167 11.33 -5.81 -0.32
N VAL A 168 11.72 -4.58 -0.02
CA VAL A 168 12.95 -3.96 -0.52
C VAL A 168 13.83 -3.68 0.69
N LYS A 169 15.06 -4.18 0.69
CA LYS A 169 16.02 -3.82 1.74
C LYS A 169 16.19 -2.31 1.75
N GLY A 170 15.94 -1.69 2.90
CA GLY A 170 16.34 -0.31 3.11
C GLY A 170 17.84 -0.20 2.92
N THR A 171 18.29 0.56 1.92
CA THR A 171 19.64 1.13 1.99
C THR A 171 19.59 2.08 3.18
N ALA A 172 20.22 1.70 4.29
CA ALA A 172 20.48 2.65 5.36
C ALA A 172 21.16 3.86 4.70
N ARG A 173 20.47 4.98 4.59
CA ARG A 173 21.19 6.26 4.51
C ARG A 173 21.87 6.35 5.85
N ALA A 174 23.19 6.14 5.85
CA ALA A 174 24.05 6.50 6.96
C ALA A 174 23.66 7.92 7.36
N ALA A 175 23.10 8.05 8.56
CA ALA A 175 23.00 9.29 9.28
C ALA A 175 24.25 9.41 10.14
#